data_AF-A0A536FEM7-F1
#
_entry.id   AF-A0A536FEM7-F1
#
_cell.length_a   1.000
_cell.length_b   1.000
_cell.length_c   1.000
_cell.angle_alpha   90.00
_cell.angle_beta   90.00
_cell.angle_gamma   90.00
#
_symmetry.space_group_name_H-M   'P 1'
#
loop_
_entity.id
_entity.type
_entity.pdbx_description
1 polymer ?
#
loop_
_entity_poly.entity_id
_entity_poly.type
_entity_poly.pdbx_seq_one_letter_code
_entity_poly.pdbx_strand_id
1 'polypeptide(L)'
;MKSPRVQFEHPTQLAASAFLRALSEGDAATAWEHLSRETRGLLEGLYAARNAVALHRAAGVESSAEDARLAEVVAPLRAAVVAALGVDRLGGFGVSGARVVDRNTAYVLLLPEFGDERIVAEADWKPSHLLAFVHESREWLVDLGRTATLSAEADLPDPLGAIRR
;
A
#
# COMPACT_ATOMS: atom_id res chain seq x y z
N MET A 1 -38.88 1.06 -13.22
CA MET A 1 -37.45 1.39 -13.44
C MET A 1 -36.64 0.52 -12.50
N LYS A 2 -35.62 -0.23 -12.98
CA LYS A 2 -34.72 -0.95 -12.09
C LYS A 2 -33.95 0.09 -11.27
N SER A 3 -34.03 0.01 -9.94
CA SER A 3 -33.18 0.83 -9.07
C SER A 3 -31.73 0.60 -9.47
N PRO A 4 -30.91 1.66 -9.62
CA PRO A 4 -29.49 1.49 -9.89
C PRO A 4 -28.90 0.60 -8.80
N ARG A 5 -28.18 -0.47 -9.20
CA ARG A 5 -27.40 -1.26 -8.25
C ARG A 5 -26.33 -0.33 -7.70
N VAL A 6 -26.48 0.06 -6.43
CA VAL A 6 -25.39 0.69 -5.68
C VAL A 6 -24.27 -0.36 -5.64
N GLN A 7 -23.23 -0.13 -6.42
CA GLN A 7 -22.06 -0.98 -6.46
C GLN A 7 -21.27 -0.62 -5.20
N PHE A 8 -21.45 -1.42 -4.14
CA PHE A 8 -20.67 -1.23 -2.92
C PHE A 8 -19.20 -1.33 -3.28
N GLU A 9 -18.47 -0.23 -3.10
CA GLU A 9 -17.02 -0.20 -3.23
C GLU A 9 -16.42 -1.20 -2.24
N HIS A 10 -15.54 -2.06 -2.73
CA HIS A 10 -14.87 -3.02 -1.86
C HIS A 10 -13.97 -2.24 -0.87
N PRO A 11 -13.90 -2.62 0.42
CA PRO A 11 -13.19 -1.83 1.44
C PRO A 11 -11.73 -1.51 1.11
N THR A 12 -11.07 -2.34 0.30
CA THR A 12 -9.68 -2.14 -0.14
C THR A 12 -9.48 -0.85 -0.92
N GLN A 13 -10.50 -0.31 -1.60
CA GLN A 13 -10.36 0.96 -2.31
C GLN A 13 -10.13 2.11 -1.33
N LEU A 14 -10.95 2.18 -0.28
CA LEU A 14 -10.79 3.17 0.78
C LEU A 14 -9.48 2.96 1.55
N ALA A 15 -9.14 1.70 1.84
CA ALA A 15 -7.89 1.36 2.52
C ALA A 15 -6.66 1.77 1.70
N ALA A 16 -6.66 1.58 0.37
CA ALA A 16 -5.59 2.02 -0.50
C ALA A 16 -5.42 3.54 -0.48
N SER A 17 -6.52 4.28 -0.64
CA SER A 17 -6.51 5.74 -0.62
C SER A 17 -6.04 6.29 0.74
N ALA A 18 -6.50 5.70 1.84
CA ALA A 18 -6.08 6.08 3.19
C ALA A 18 -4.59 5.80 3.43
N PHE A 19 -4.11 4.62 3.01
CA PHE A 19 -2.69 4.26 3.11
C PHE A 19 -1.79 5.19 2.30
N LEU A 20 -2.13 5.46 1.03
CA LEU A 20 -1.35 6.35 0.16
C LEU A 20 -1.34 7.79 0.70
N ARG A 21 -2.47 8.27 1.23
CA ARG A 21 -2.55 9.58 1.90
C ARG A 21 -1.65 9.63 3.15
N ALA A 22 -1.71 8.62 4.01
CA ALA A 22 -0.88 8.56 5.21
C ALA A 22 0.62 8.60 4.87
N LEU A 23 1.04 7.85 3.84
CA LEU A 23 2.41 7.92 3.34
C LEU A 23 2.76 9.31 2.78
N SER A 24 1.86 9.95 2.03
CA SER A 24 2.07 11.31 1.51
C SER A 24 2.31 12.31 2.64
N GLU A 25 1.43 12.29 3.65
CA GLU A 25 1.42 13.19 4.81
C GLU A 25 2.52 12.87 5.83
N GLY A 26 3.19 11.71 5.71
CA GLY A 26 4.19 11.26 6.66
C GLY A 26 3.60 10.73 7.97
N ASP A 27 2.30 10.39 7.97
CA ASP A 27 1.61 9.78 9.09
C ASP A 27 1.99 8.30 9.20
N ALA A 28 3.08 8.05 9.92
CA ALA A 28 3.60 6.71 10.13
C ALA A 28 2.63 5.79 10.90
N ALA A 29 1.83 6.34 11.82
CA ALA A 29 0.87 5.59 12.62
C ALA A 29 -0.25 5.04 11.74
N THR A 30 -0.92 5.91 10.99
CA THR A 30 -1.98 5.48 10.07
C THR A 30 -1.43 4.56 8.98
N ALA A 31 -0.24 4.86 8.44
CA ALA A 31 0.39 3.99 7.44
C ALA A 31 0.65 2.59 8.01
N TRP A 32 1.18 2.48 9.23
CA TRP A 32 1.45 1.21 9.91
C TRP A 32 0.19 0.39 10.15
N GLU A 33 -0.91 1.04 10.56
CA GLU A 33 -2.20 0.39 10.80
C GLU A 33 -2.76 -0.29 9.56
N HIS A 34 -2.49 0.26 8.37
CA HIS A 34 -2.92 -0.32 7.10
C HIS A 34 -2.06 -1.48 6.62
N LEU A 35 -0.95 -1.81 7.30
CA LEU A 35 -0.06 -2.90 6.91
C LEU A 35 -0.47 -4.23 7.55
N SER A 36 -0.35 -5.30 6.76
CA SER A 36 -0.47 -6.68 7.22
C SER A 36 0.61 -7.07 8.22
N ARG A 37 0.37 -8.11 9.02
CA ARG A 37 1.32 -8.66 9.99
C ARG A 37 2.62 -9.11 9.33
N GLU A 38 2.53 -9.76 8.16
CA GLU A 38 3.71 -10.21 7.41
C GLU A 38 4.57 -9.02 6.99
N THR A 39 3.92 -7.95 6.49
CA THR A 39 4.61 -6.71 6.13
C THR A 39 5.23 -6.01 7.35
N ARG A 40 4.50 -5.91 8.45
CA ARG A 40 5.03 -5.31 9.69
C ARG A 40 6.26 -6.08 10.18
N GLY A 41 6.19 -7.41 10.22
CA GLY A 41 7.33 -8.26 10.60
C GLY A 41 8.55 -8.11 9.67
N LEU A 42 8.32 -7.94 8.36
CA LEU A 42 9.39 -7.61 7.41
C LEU A 42 10.06 -6.27 7.76
N LEU A 43 9.28 -5.22 8.02
CA LEU A 43 9.80 -3.90 8.35
C LEU A 43 10.53 -3.88 9.70
N GLU A 44 10.02 -4.58 10.71
CA GLU A 44 10.71 -4.77 12.00
C GLU A 44 12.05 -5.51 11.81
N GLY A 45 12.08 -6.55 10.97
CA GLY A 45 13.31 -7.26 10.62
C GLY A 45 14.35 -6.39 9.92
N LEU A 46 13.90 -5.53 8.99
CA LEU A 46 14.77 -4.57 8.32
C LEU A 46 15.32 -3.52 9.28
N TYR A 47 14.47 -3.02 10.18
CA TYR A 47 14.89 -2.12 11.25
C TYR A 47 15.94 -2.78 12.15
N ALA A 48 15.72 -4.04 12.54
CA ALA A 48 16.65 -4.81 13.35
C ALA A 48 18.03 -4.94 12.70
N ALA A 49 18.04 -5.31 11.42
CA ALA A 49 19.25 -5.46 10.62
C ALA A 49 20.02 -4.14 10.48
N ARG A 50 19.32 -3.04 10.14
CA ARG A 50 19.92 -1.71 9.95
C ARG A 50 20.56 -1.17 11.23
N ASN A 51 19.92 -1.41 12.36
CA ASN A 51 20.36 -0.89 13.66
C ASN A 51 21.23 -1.88 14.45
N ALA A 52 21.57 -3.04 13.87
CA ALA A 52 22.31 -4.11 14.53
C ALA A 52 21.73 -4.50 15.91
N VAL A 53 20.40 -4.55 16.02
CA VAL A 53 19.69 -4.99 17.23
C VAL A 53 19.08 -6.37 17.03
N ALA A 54 18.96 -7.13 18.12
CA ALA A 54 18.30 -8.43 18.07
C ALA A 54 16.81 -8.27 17.71
N LEU A 55 16.27 -9.17 16.88
CA LEU A 55 14.89 -9.08 16.37
C LEU A 55 13.84 -8.95 17.48
N HIS A 56 13.98 -9.67 18.60
CA HIS A 56 13.05 -9.57 19.72
C HIS A 56 13.01 -8.18 20.39
N ARG A 57 14.01 -7.32 20.15
CA ARG A 57 14.04 -5.92 20.60
C ARG A 57 13.47 -4.95 19.56
N ALA A 58 13.48 -5.34 18.28
CA ALA A 58 12.91 -4.57 17.19
C ALA A 58 11.42 -4.89 16.98
N ALA A 59 10.99 -6.09 17.34
CA ALA A 59 9.62 -6.55 17.19
C ALA A 59 8.65 -5.83 18.12
N GLY A 60 7.36 -5.90 17.78
CA GLY A 60 6.26 -5.37 18.58
C GLY A 60 6.22 -3.84 18.51
N VAL A 61 6.41 -3.28 17.32
CA VAL A 61 6.23 -1.84 17.11
C VAL A 61 4.74 -1.52 17.16
N GLU A 62 4.36 -0.64 18.07
CA GLU A 62 2.98 -0.22 18.24
C GLU A 62 2.61 0.85 17.22
N SER A 63 1.31 0.99 16.90
CA SER A 63 0.84 2.09 16.04
C SER A 63 0.79 3.44 16.77
N SER A 64 0.98 3.45 18.10
CA SER A 64 0.98 4.68 18.89
C SER A 64 2.20 5.54 18.52
N ALA A 65 1.98 6.85 18.43
CA ALA A 65 3.07 7.82 18.21
C ALA A 65 4.08 7.87 19.38
N GLU A 66 3.82 7.14 20.47
CA GLU A 66 4.70 7.03 21.64
C GLU A 66 5.84 6.03 21.39
N ASP A 67 5.68 5.07 20.47
CA ASP A 67 6.78 4.18 20.07
C ASP A 67 7.76 4.93 19.16
N ALA A 68 8.88 5.37 19.74
CA ALA A 68 9.91 6.12 19.04
C ALA A 68 10.48 5.40 17.80
N ARG A 69 10.33 4.07 17.70
CA ARG A 69 10.83 3.28 16.57
C ARG A 69 9.95 3.40 15.33
N LEU A 70 8.65 3.70 15.50
CA LEU A 70 7.64 3.64 14.44
C LEU A 70 8.03 4.45 13.19
N ALA A 71 8.44 5.70 13.39
CA ALA A 71 8.85 6.57 12.30
C ALA A 71 10.05 6.00 11.52
N GLU A 72 11.03 5.44 12.22
CA GLU A 72 12.22 4.84 11.59
C GLU A 72 11.91 3.54 10.84
N VAL A 73 10.95 2.77 11.33
CA VAL A 73 10.50 1.50 10.74
C VAL A 73 9.71 1.76 9.45
N VAL A 74 8.86 2.79 9.43
CA VAL A 74 8.03 3.15 8.27
C VAL A 74 8.78 4.00 7.24
N ALA A 75 9.80 4.76 7.63
CA ALA A 75 10.53 5.66 6.72
C ALA A 75 11.03 5.01 5.42
N PRO A 76 11.62 3.79 5.42
CA PRO A 76 12.05 3.12 4.19
C PRO A 76 10.89 2.79 3.25
N LEU A 77 9.75 2.36 3.80
CA LEU A 77 8.53 2.10 3.03
C LEU A 77 8.07 3.39 2.34
N ARG A 78 7.96 4.49 3.10
CA ARG A 78 7.58 5.80 2.54
C ARG A 78 8.54 6.23 1.45
N ALA A 79 9.85 6.11 1.67
CA ALA A 79 10.86 6.49 0.69
C ALA A 79 10.75 5.66 -0.60
N ALA A 80 10.56 4.35 -0.50
CA ALA A 80 10.37 3.48 -1.66
C ALA A 80 9.11 3.84 -2.47
N VAL A 81 7.98 4.05 -1.78
CA VAL A 81 6.72 4.45 -2.41
C VAL A 81 6.85 5.80 -3.10
N VAL A 82 7.45 6.78 -2.42
CA VAL A 82 7.72 8.10 -2.98
C VAL A 82 8.62 8.01 -4.22
N ALA A 83 9.66 7.18 -4.18
CA ALA A 83 10.56 6.99 -5.31
C ALA A 83 9.87 6.32 -6.51
N ALA A 84 8.95 5.37 -6.26
CA ALA A 84 8.23 4.65 -7.29
C ALA A 84 7.07 5.48 -7.90
N LEU A 85 6.31 6.18 -7.05
CA LEU A 85 5.07 6.84 -7.44
C LEU A 85 5.23 8.34 -7.70
N GLY A 86 6.25 8.99 -7.13
CA GLY A 86 6.45 10.43 -7.13
C GLY A 86 5.68 11.14 -6.02
N VAL A 87 6.34 12.07 -5.31
CA VAL A 87 5.76 12.82 -4.17
C VAL A 87 4.45 13.52 -4.54
N ASP A 88 4.44 14.24 -5.67
CA ASP A 88 3.30 15.07 -6.06
C ASP A 88 2.08 14.26 -6.52
N ARG A 89 2.26 12.96 -6.79
CA ARG A 89 1.23 12.08 -7.35
C ARG A 89 0.55 11.19 -6.31
N LEU A 90 1.17 11.01 -5.14
CA LEU A 90 0.72 10.10 -4.09
C LEU A 90 -0.72 10.37 -3.60
N GLY A 91 -1.20 11.60 -3.72
CA GLY A 91 -2.60 12.00 -3.46
C GLY A 91 -3.50 12.09 -4.70
N GLY A 92 -2.95 11.95 -5.90
CA GLY A 92 -3.63 12.13 -7.20
C GLY A 92 -3.94 10.84 -7.97
N PHE A 93 -3.45 9.68 -7.51
CA PHE A 93 -3.78 8.40 -8.17
C PHE A 93 -5.27 8.07 -8.08
N GLY A 94 -5.84 7.63 -9.19
CA GLY A 94 -7.12 6.94 -9.19
C GLY A 94 -6.96 5.52 -8.66
N VAL A 95 -7.78 5.11 -7.70
CA VAL A 95 -7.80 3.72 -7.19
C VAL A 95 -8.93 2.95 -7.88
N SER A 96 -8.57 1.90 -8.63
CA SER A 96 -9.57 1.08 -9.33
C SER A 96 -10.49 0.33 -8.36
N GLY A 97 -11.64 -0.14 -8.87
CA GLY A 97 -12.41 -1.20 -8.21
C GLY A 97 -11.53 -2.40 -7.85
N ALA A 98 -11.75 -2.99 -6.67
CA ALA A 98 -10.98 -4.14 -6.23
C ALA A 98 -11.16 -5.35 -7.16
N ARG A 99 -10.08 -6.11 -7.30
CA ARG A 99 -10.03 -7.40 -7.97
C ARG A 99 -9.81 -8.46 -6.91
N VAL A 100 -10.79 -9.33 -6.71
CA VAL A 100 -10.72 -10.41 -5.72
C VAL A 100 -10.01 -11.60 -6.38
N VAL A 101 -8.87 -12.01 -5.79
CA VAL A 101 -8.11 -13.19 -6.23
C VAL A 101 -8.68 -14.43 -5.58
N ASP A 102 -8.89 -14.37 -4.26
CA ASP A 102 -9.51 -15.41 -3.47
C ASP A 102 -10.23 -14.80 -2.25
N ARG A 103 -10.74 -15.63 -1.34
CA ARG A 103 -11.48 -15.18 -0.14
C ARG A 103 -10.70 -14.25 0.80
N ASN A 104 -9.38 -14.30 0.75
CA ASN A 104 -8.45 -13.61 1.65
C ASN A 104 -7.49 -12.68 0.91
N THR A 105 -7.53 -12.63 -0.42
CA THR A 105 -6.60 -11.83 -1.23
C THR A 105 -7.37 -10.99 -2.25
N ALA A 106 -7.10 -9.70 -2.26
CA ALA A 106 -7.61 -8.78 -3.26
C ALA A 106 -6.52 -7.77 -3.65
N TYR A 107 -6.66 -7.14 -4.81
CA TYR A 107 -5.78 -6.03 -5.18
C TYR A 107 -6.55 -4.90 -5.84
N VAL A 108 -5.97 -3.71 -5.83
CA VAL A 108 -6.43 -2.55 -6.58
C VAL A 108 -5.32 -2.10 -7.52
N LEU A 109 -5.69 -1.50 -8.63
CA LEU A 109 -4.77 -0.88 -9.58
C LEU A 109 -4.64 0.60 -9.24
N LEU A 110 -3.41 1.11 -9.27
CA LEU A 110 -3.10 2.53 -9.17
C LEU A 110 -3.06 3.11 -10.58
N LEU A 111 -4.12 3.83 -10.91
CA LEU A 111 -4.31 4.48 -12.20
C LEU A 111 -3.63 5.85 -12.17
N PRO A 112 -2.93 6.23 -13.25
CA PRO A 112 -2.30 7.55 -13.32
C PRO A 112 -3.32 8.67 -13.08
N GLU A 113 -2.84 9.81 -12.59
CA GLU A 113 -3.66 11.00 -12.47
C GLU A 113 -4.07 11.48 -13.87
N PHE A 114 -5.37 11.60 -14.11
CA PHE A 114 -5.92 11.99 -15.42
C PHE A 114 -6.26 13.50 -15.50
N GLY A 115 -6.06 14.26 -14.43
CA GLY A 115 -6.45 15.67 -14.34
C GLY A 115 -7.95 15.91 -14.57
N ASP A 116 -8.32 17.11 -15.02
CA ASP A 116 -9.70 17.46 -15.40
C ASP A 116 -10.14 16.87 -16.75
N GLU A 117 -9.24 16.18 -17.46
CA GLU A 117 -9.51 15.63 -18.78
C GLU A 117 -10.41 14.39 -18.69
N ARG A 118 -11.62 14.52 -19.23
CA ARG A 118 -12.65 13.46 -19.19
C ARG A 118 -12.43 12.34 -20.19
N ILE A 119 -11.49 12.50 -21.12
CA ILE A 119 -11.22 11.54 -22.19
C ILE A 119 -9.69 11.42 -22.31
N VAL A 120 -9.18 10.27 -21.91
CA VAL A 120 -7.76 9.91 -21.95
C VAL A 120 -7.58 8.79 -22.96
N ALA A 121 -6.45 8.74 -23.67
CA ALA A 121 -6.21 7.67 -24.63
C ALA A 121 -6.06 6.34 -23.89
N GLU A 122 -6.42 5.22 -24.54
CA GLU A 122 -6.30 3.87 -23.95
C GLU A 122 -4.85 3.55 -23.50
N ALA A 123 -3.85 4.14 -24.17
CA ALA A 123 -2.46 4.03 -23.77
C ALA A 123 -2.16 4.66 -22.40
N ASP A 124 -2.91 5.70 -22.03
CA ASP A 124 -2.79 6.42 -20.76
C ASP A 124 -3.57 5.74 -19.63
N TRP A 125 -4.48 4.82 -19.98
CA TRP A 125 -5.27 4.03 -19.02
C TRP A 125 -4.50 2.87 -18.39
N LYS A 126 -3.26 2.61 -18.82
CA LYS A 126 -2.49 1.50 -18.31
C LYS A 126 -2.22 1.68 -16.81
N PRO A 127 -2.57 0.69 -15.98
CA PRO A 127 -2.21 0.70 -14.57
C PRO A 127 -0.71 0.93 -14.42
N SER A 128 -0.33 1.87 -13.56
CA SER A 128 1.08 2.12 -13.30
C SER A 128 1.63 1.10 -12.30
N HIS A 129 0.82 0.75 -11.30
CA HIS A 129 1.18 -0.10 -10.19
C HIS A 129 -0.08 -0.80 -9.65
N LEU A 130 0.09 -1.71 -8.69
CA LEU A 130 -1.00 -2.25 -7.90
C LEU A 130 -0.65 -2.27 -6.41
N LEU A 131 -1.68 -2.38 -5.58
CA LEU A 131 -1.55 -2.68 -4.15
C LEU A 131 -2.36 -3.92 -3.84
N ALA A 132 -1.69 -4.92 -3.27
CA ALA A 132 -2.32 -6.13 -2.80
C ALA A 132 -2.73 -6.01 -1.33
N PHE A 133 -3.83 -6.66 -1.00
CA PHE A 133 -4.42 -6.71 0.32
C PHE A 133 -4.65 -8.15 0.74
N VAL A 134 -4.37 -8.43 2.00
CA VAL A 134 -4.77 -9.67 2.67
C VAL A 134 -5.87 -9.37 3.69
N HIS A 135 -6.84 -10.28 3.81
CA HIS A 135 -7.89 -10.17 4.81
C HIS A 135 -7.45 -10.87 6.10
N GLU A 136 -7.12 -10.08 7.12
CA GLU A 136 -6.77 -10.59 8.46
C GLU A 136 -7.46 -9.77 9.55
N SER A 137 -7.76 -10.40 10.68
CA SER A 137 -8.43 -9.71 11.81
C SER A 137 -9.73 -8.97 11.46
N ARG A 138 -10.43 -9.40 10.39
CA ARG A 138 -11.65 -8.77 9.82
C ARG A 138 -11.41 -7.45 9.07
N GLU A 139 -10.16 -7.17 8.71
CA GLU A 139 -9.75 -5.99 7.97
C GLU A 139 -8.96 -6.38 6.72
N TRP A 140 -8.96 -5.51 5.71
CA TRP A 140 -8.14 -5.67 4.52
C TRP A 140 -6.89 -4.81 4.66
N LEU A 141 -5.73 -5.45 4.73
CA LEU A 141 -4.46 -4.80 5.03
C LEU A 141 -3.48 -4.98 3.87
N VAL A 142 -2.71 -3.93 3.59
CA VAL A 142 -1.70 -3.90 2.54
C VAL A 142 -0.62 -4.95 2.83
N ASP A 143 -0.30 -5.74 1.82
CA ASP A 143 0.74 -6.76 1.90
C ASP A 143 1.78 -6.57 0.80
N LEU A 144 3.02 -6.25 1.19
CA LEU A 144 4.10 -5.96 0.24
C LEU A 144 4.57 -7.22 -0.49
N GLY A 145 4.57 -8.38 0.18
CA GLY A 145 4.98 -9.64 -0.44
C GLY A 145 4.00 -10.08 -1.52
N ARG A 146 2.70 -9.94 -1.25
CA ARG A 146 1.63 -10.15 -2.23
C ARG A 146 1.64 -9.09 -3.31
N THR A 147 1.92 -7.84 -2.98
CA THR A 147 2.05 -6.76 -3.97
C THR A 147 3.16 -7.09 -4.95
N ALA A 148 4.35 -7.46 -4.48
CA ALA A 148 5.47 -7.85 -5.34
C ALA A 148 5.13 -9.05 -6.25
N THR A 149 4.47 -10.07 -5.69
CA THR A 149 4.08 -11.28 -6.42
C THR A 149 3.08 -10.95 -7.54
N LEU A 150 1.99 -10.25 -7.21
CA LEU A 150 0.95 -9.91 -8.16
C LEU A 150 1.42 -8.88 -9.20
N SER A 151 2.30 -7.95 -8.82
CA SER A 151 2.94 -7.03 -9.76
C SER A 151 3.73 -7.81 -10.82
N ALA A 152 4.54 -8.79 -10.41
CA ALA A 152 5.33 -9.60 -11.34
C ALA A 152 4.44 -10.44 -12.28
N GLU A 153 3.36 -11.03 -11.77
CA GLU A 153 2.39 -11.78 -12.59
C GLU A 153 1.66 -10.91 -13.61
N ALA A 154 1.44 -9.63 -13.28
CA ALA A 154 0.78 -8.65 -14.13
C ALA A 154 1.72 -7.87 -15.06
N ASP A 155 3.02 -8.18 -15.07
CA ASP A 155 4.08 -7.41 -15.75
C ASP A 155 4.06 -5.90 -15.37
N LEU A 156 3.78 -5.64 -14.09
CA LEU A 156 3.77 -4.30 -13.51
C LEU A 156 4.98 -4.09 -12.57
N PRO A 157 5.47 -2.85 -12.43
CA PRO A 157 6.46 -2.53 -11.42
C PRO A 157 5.97 -2.89 -10.01
N ASP A 158 6.89 -3.34 -9.16
CA ASP A 158 6.68 -3.44 -7.72
C ASP A 158 7.02 -2.07 -7.09
N PRO A 159 6.03 -1.28 -6.63
CA PRO A 159 6.29 0.04 -6.04
C PRO A 159 7.07 -0.04 -4.72
N LEU A 160 7.23 -1.24 -4.15
CA LEU A 160 7.70 -1.49 -2.79
C LEU A 160 8.99 -2.34 -2.79
N GLY A 161 9.42 -2.81 -3.96
CA GLY A 161 10.59 -3.68 -4.12
C GLY A 161 11.93 -3.03 -3.76
N ALA A 162 11.96 -1.70 -3.65
CA ALA A 162 13.14 -0.94 -3.24
C ALA A 162 13.41 -0.96 -1.73
N ILE A 163 12.47 -1.41 -0.89
CA ILE A 163 12.58 -1.38 0.59
C ILE A 163 13.75 -2.24 1.12
N ARG A 164 14.28 -3.15 0.30
CA ARG A 164 15.43 -4.01 0.64
C ARG A 164 16.80 -3.38 0.40
N ARG A 165 16.90 -2.19 -0.21
CA ARG A 165 18.18 -1.54 -0.56
C ARG A 165 18.59 -0.49 0.46
#